data_AF-A0A7X9EG00-F1
#
_entry.id   AF-A0A7X9EG00-F1
#
_cell.length_a   1.000
_cell.length_b   1.000
_cell.length_c   1.000
_cell.angle_alpha   90.00
_cell.angle_beta   90.00
_cell.angle_gamma   90.00
#
_symmetry.space_group_name_H-M   'P 1'
#
loop_
_entity.id
_entity.type
_entity.pdbx_description
1 polymer ?
#
loop_
_entity_poly.entity_id
_entity_poly.type
_entity_poly.pdbx_seq_one_letter_code
_entity_poly.pdbx_strand_id
1 'polypeptide(L)'
;MAKKLTSKEYDAMAQRLERMADGIKRHKGEAGFPARLDEKQRLEMRKRLEDLREEWEALVNKASEAYKEYFGFYTRCGKELAQDDDSLRGFYGKTNLVLRDFGTKVISTPSGRAKKKEKK
;
A
#
# COMPACT_ATOMS: atom_id res chain seq x y z
N MET A 1 -0.19 -14.12 -7.96
CA MET A 1 -0.20 -13.35 -6.70
C MET A 1 -0.05 -14.32 -5.54
N ALA A 2 0.88 -14.09 -4.61
CA ALA A 2 1.02 -14.95 -3.44
C ALA A 2 -0.24 -14.86 -2.56
N LYS A 3 -0.71 -16.00 -2.05
CA LYS A 3 -1.86 -16.05 -1.12
C LYS A 3 -1.48 -15.27 0.15
N LYS A 4 -2.29 -14.29 0.55
CA LYS A 4 -2.11 -13.60 1.83
C LYS A 4 -2.48 -14.57 2.95
N LEU A 5 -1.55 -14.79 3.90
CA LEU A 5 -1.81 -15.55 5.11
C LEU A 5 -2.77 -14.75 6.00
N THR A 6 -3.80 -15.42 6.53
CA THR A 6 -4.73 -14.82 7.48
C THR A 6 -4.23 -14.94 8.92
N SER A 7 -4.67 -14.07 9.84
CA SER A 7 -4.36 -14.21 11.27
C SER A 7 -4.77 -15.59 11.80
N LYS A 8 -5.94 -16.10 11.36
CA LYS A 8 -6.43 -17.44 11.73
C LYS A 8 -5.47 -18.57 11.32
N GLU A 9 -4.89 -18.49 10.11
CA GLU A 9 -3.92 -19.47 9.64
C GLU A 9 -2.61 -19.41 10.44
N TYR A 10 -2.16 -18.21 10.83
CA TYR A 10 -1.02 -18.05 11.74
C TYR A 10 -1.33 -18.63 13.12
N ASP A 11 -2.47 -18.26 13.73
CA ASP A 11 -2.81 -18.63 15.10
C ASP A 11 -2.91 -20.16 15.22
N ALA A 12 -3.50 -20.80 14.21
CA ALA A 12 -3.57 -22.26 14.12
C ALA A 12 -2.19 -22.92 14.04
N MET A 13 -1.24 -22.33 13.31
CA MET A 13 0.12 -22.87 13.19
C MET A 13 0.92 -22.69 14.49
N ALA A 14 0.88 -21.50 15.09
CA ALA A 14 1.53 -21.21 16.36
C ALA A 14 1.05 -22.15 17.47
N GLN A 15 -0.27 -22.32 17.59
CA GLN A 15 -0.88 -23.25 18.55
C GLN A 15 -0.48 -24.71 18.26
N ARG A 16 -0.39 -25.10 16.99
CA ARG A 16 0.03 -26.47 16.62
C ARG A 16 1.48 -26.74 17.03
N LEU A 17 2.38 -25.77 16.84
CA LEU A 17 3.79 -25.88 17.25
C LEU A 17 3.91 -25.98 18.78
N GLU A 18 3.16 -25.17 19.52
CA GLU A 18 3.11 -25.20 20.99
C GLU A 18 2.58 -26.54 21.51
N ARG A 19 1.42 -27.00 21.02
CA ARG A 19 0.86 -28.30 21.39
C ARG A 19 1.79 -29.46 21.06
N MET A 20 2.54 -29.36 19.96
CA MET A 20 3.53 -30.38 19.60
C MET A 20 4.72 -30.38 20.55
N ALA A 21 5.23 -29.22 20.95
CA ALA A 21 6.27 -29.12 21.97
C ALA A 21 5.81 -29.72 23.30
N ASP A 22 4.60 -29.39 23.74
CA ASP A 22 4.00 -29.93 24.97
C ASP A 22 3.83 -31.45 24.90
N GLY A 23 3.37 -31.97 23.76
CA GLY A 23 3.25 -33.42 23.54
C GLY A 23 4.60 -34.13 23.61
N ILE A 24 5.63 -33.57 22.96
CA ILE A 24 7.00 -34.14 23.02
C ILE A 24 7.49 -34.14 24.47
N LYS A 25 7.35 -33.03 25.19
CA LYS A 25 7.79 -32.91 26.58
C LYS A 25 7.19 -33.99 27.48
N ARG A 26 5.90 -34.31 27.29
CA ARG A 26 5.16 -35.30 28.09
C ARG A 26 5.51 -36.74 27.73
N HIS A 27 5.68 -37.05 26.44
CA HIS A 27 5.76 -38.43 25.96
C HIS A 27 7.18 -38.89 25.58
N LYS A 28 8.20 -38.01 25.65
CA LYS A 28 9.59 -38.34 25.24
C LYS A 28 10.23 -39.52 25.96
N GLY A 29 9.71 -39.95 27.11
CA GLY A 29 10.19 -41.11 27.86
C GLY A 29 9.55 -42.45 27.48
N GLU A 30 8.57 -42.46 26.57
CA GLU A 30 7.83 -43.67 26.22
C GLU A 30 8.63 -44.59 25.27
N ALA A 31 8.44 -45.91 25.44
CA ALA A 31 9.08 -46.89 24.57
C ALA A 31 8.60 -46.73 23.12
N GLY A 32 9.54 -46.59 22.18
CA GLY A 32 9.23 -46.36 20.76
C GLY A 32 8.93 -44.90 20.40
N PHE A 33 9.10 -43.93 21.31
CA PHE A 33 8.92 -42.52 20.99
C PHE A 33 9.92 -42.05 19.90
N PRO A 34 9.50 -41.30 18.86
CA PRO A 34 10.40 -40.92 17.77
C PRO A 34 11.51 -39.95 18.20
N ALA A 35 12.77 -40.39 18.13
CA ALA A 35 13.95 -39.58 18.50
C ALA A 35 14.15 -38.30 17.65
N ARG A 36 13.56 -38.24 16.45
CA ARG A 36 13.62 -37.06 15.57
C ARG A 36 12.75 -35.88 16.05
N LEU A 37 11.85 -36.12 17.01
CA LEU A 37 10.97 -35.09 17.53
C LEU A 37 11.65 -34.36 18.68
N ASP A 38 12.00 -33.11 18.45
CA ASP A 38 12.65 -32.25 19.43
C ASP A 38 11.71 -31.12 19.90
N GLU A 39 11.53 -31.02 21.22
CA GLU A 39 10.75 -29.97 21.88
C GLU A 39 11.33 -28.59 21.56
N LYS A 40 12.67 -28.45 21.68
CA LYS A 40 13.36 -27.18 21.51
C LYS A 40 13.17 -26.64 20.10
N GLN A 41 13.33 -27.49 19.09
CA GLN A 41 13.08 -27.13 17.69
C GLN A 41 11.66 -26.60 17.46
N ARG A 42 10.62 -27.17 18.08
CA ARG A 42 9.23 -26.69 17.90
C ARG A 42 8.98 -25.34 18.54
N LEU A 43 9.57 -25.10 19.71
CA LEU A 43 9.53 -23.79 20.37
C LEU A 43 10.31 -22.74 19.58
N GLU A 44 11.49 -23.07 19.06
CA GLU A 44 12.28 -22.19 18.20
C GLU A 44 11.53 -21.82 16.90
N MET A 45 10.86 -22.80 16.27
CA MET A 45 10.02 -22.55 15.09
C MET A 45 8.85 -21.62 15.41
N ARG A 46 8.18 -21.80 16.55
CA ARG A 46 7.07 -20.92 16.98
C ARG A 46 7.58 -19.50 17.19
N LYS A 47 8.66 -19.34 17.97
CA LYS A 47 9.24 -18.03 18.25
C LYS A 47 9.64 -17.32 16.96
N ARG A 48 10.32 -18.02 16.06
CA ARG A 48 10.69 -17.44 14.76
C ARG A 48 9.48 -17.01 13.92
N LEU A 49 8.38 -17.75 14.00
CA LEU A 49 7.14 -17.38 13.30
C LEU A 49 6.54 -16.09 13.88
N GLU A 50 6.59 -15.94 15.20
CA GLU A 50 6.14 -14.74 15.92
C GLU A 50 7.01 -13.53 15.62
N ASP A 51 8.34 -13.66 15.74
CA ASP A 51 9.32 -12.59 15.42
C ASP A 51 9.12 -12.07 13.99
N LEU A 52 8.96 -12.97 13.01
CA LEU A 52 8.73 -12.59 11.61
C LEU A 52 7.38 -11.90 11.39
N ARG A 53 6.36 -12.28 12.17
CA ARG A 53 5.05 -11.63 12.09
C ARG A 53 5.14 -10.20 12.62
N GLU A 54 5.76 -10.00 13.78
CA GLU A 54 5.95 -8.67 14.37
C GLU A 54 6.74 -7.75 13.44
N GLU A 55 7.83 -8.26 12.85
CA GLU A 55 8.63 -7.50 11.88
C GLU A 55 7.79 -7.09 10.67
N TRP A 56 6.98 -8.01 10.13
CA TRP A 56 6.09 -7.72 9.02
C TRP A 56 5.04 -6.66 9.38
N GLU A 57 4.38 -6.78 10.54
CA GLU A 57 3.39 -5.80 11.01
C GLU A 57 4.02 -4.40 11.18
N ALA A 58 5.24 -4.34 11.73
CA ALA A 58 5.99 -3.08 11.85
C ALA A 58 6.30 -2.46 10.47
N LEU A 59 6.72 -3.27 9.49
CA LEU A 59 6.99 -2.80 8.13
C LEU A 59 5.72 -2.31 7.42
N VAL A 60 4.59 -3.01 7.59
CA VAL A 60 3.30 -2.59 7.04
C VAL A 60 2.86 -1.24 7.62
N ASN A 61 3.02 -1.04 8.93
CA ASN A 61 2.70 0.24 9.57
C ASN A 61 3.59 1.37 9.03
N LYS A 62 4.91 1.16 8.96
CA LYS A 62 5.84 2.13 8.36
C LYS A 62 5.49 2.47 6.91
N ALA A 63 5.17 1.47 6.10
CA ALA A 63 4.75 1.68 4.72
C ALA A 63 3.44 2.48 4.64
N SER A 64 2.50 2.24 5.54
CA SER A 64 1.26 3.00 5.61
C SER A 64 1.49 4.47 5.99
N GLU A 65 2.40 4.74 6.92
CA GLU A 65 2.78 6.11 7.30
C GLU A 65 3.45 6.84 6.15
N ALA A 66 4.44 6.21 5.51
CA ALA A 66 5.10 6.77 4.34
C ALA A 66 4.11 7.07 3.20
N TYR A 67 3.13 6.19 2.98
CA TYR A 67 2.09 6.42 2.00
C TYR A 67 1.19 7.62 2.36
N LYS A 68 0.82 7.79 3.63
CA LYS A 68 0.03 8.95 4.09
C LYS A 68 0.77 10.25 3.84
N GLU A 69 2.08 10.29 4.13
CA GLU A 69 2.92 11.46 3.88
C GLU A 69 3.02 11.77 2.37
N TYR A 70 3.35 10.76 1.57
CA TYR A 70 3.39 10.86 0.11
C TYR A 70 2.06 11.39 -0.46
N PHE A 71 0.94 10.79 -0.07
CA PHE A 71 -0.38 11.17 -0.58
C PHE A 71 -0.79 12.57 -0.12
N GLY A 72 -0.45 12.94 1.12
CA GLY A 72 -0.64 14.27 1.66
C GLY A 72 0.13 15.32 0.85
N PHE A 73 1.41 15.08 0.60
CA PHE A 73 2.25 15.97 -0.20
C PHE A 73 1.77 16.08 -1.66
N TYR A 74 1.46 14.96 -2.29
CA TYR A 74 0.89 14.92 -3.66
C TYR A 74 -0.39 15.76 -3.76
N THR A 75 -1.31 15.62 -2.80
CA THR A 75 -2.56 16.40 -2.75
C THR A 75 -2.28 17.89 -2.57
N ARG A 76 -1.29 18.25 -1.74
CA ARG A 76 -0.88 19.65 -1.54
C ARG A 76 -0.32 20.25 -2.82
N CYS A 77 0.60 19.57 -3.49
CA CYS A 77 1.13 20.02 -4.79
C CYS A 77 0.02 20.23 -5.80
N GLY A 78 -0.96 19.32 -5.88
CA GLY A 78 -2.11 19.49 -6.78
C GLY A 78 -2.95 20.73 -6.49
N LYS A 79 -3.12 21.10 -5.21
CA LYS A 79 -3.83 22.33 -4.82
C LYS A 79 -3.04 23.59 -5.14
N GLU A 80 -1.76 23.62 -4.83
CA GLU A 80 -0.88 24.76 -5.11
C GLU A 80 -0.78 24.99 -6.63
N LEU A 81 -0.57 23.94 -7.42
CA LEU A 81 -0.57 24.02 -8.88
C LEU A 81 -1.89 24.53 -9.46
N ALA A 82 -3.04 24.15 -8.88
CA ALA A 82 -4.33 24.66 -9.32
C ALA A 82 -4.50 26.16 -9.05
N GLN A 83 -3.99 26.65 -7.91
CA GLN A 83 -4.00 28.08 -7.56
C GLN A 83 -3.07 28.89 -8.48
N ASP A 84 -1.90 28.33 -8.80
CA ASP A 84 -0.95 28.93 -9.73
C ASP A 84 -1.53 28.97 -11.15
N ASP A 85 -2.15 27.89 -11.62
CA ASP A 85 -2.85 27.80 -12.91
C ASP A 85 -3.93 28.89 -13.03
N ASP A 86 -4.74 29.08 -11.98
CA ASP A 86 -5.79 30.09 -11.95
C ASP A 86 -5.22 31.51 -11.96
N SER A 87 -4.11 31.74 -11.25
CA SER A 87 -3.41 33.03 -11.23
C SER A 87 -2.81 33.37 -12.60
N LEU A 88 -2.15 32.40 -13.24
CA LEU A 88 -1.59 32.56 -14.59
C LEU A 88 -2.69 32.84 -15.62
N ARG A 89 -3.82 32.12 -15.54
CA ARG A 89 -4.99 32.35 -16.40
C ARG A 89 -5.62 33.71 -16.17
N GLY A 90 -5.66 34.19 -14.92
CA GLY A 90 -6.13 35.52 -14.57
C GLY A 90 -5.24 36.61 -15.17
N PHE A 91 -3.92 36.42 -15.17
CA PHE A 91 -2.95 37.39 -15.68
C PHE A 91 -2.83 37.39 -17.21
N TYR A 92 -2.54 36.24 -17.83
CA TYR A 92 -2.29 36.13 -19.28
C TYR A 92 -3.57 36.01 -20.13
N GLY A 93 -4.69 35.64 -19.52
CA GLY A 93 -5.94 35.31 -20.21
C GLY A 93 -6.04 33.82 -20.58
N LYS A 94 -7.23 33.25 -20.41
CA LYS A 94 -7.52 31.79 -20.48
C LYS A 94 -7.22 31.12 -21.83
N THR A 95 -7.12 31.89 -22.91
CA THR A 95 -6.90 31.42 -24.29
C THR A 95 -5.47 31.66 -24.76
N ASN A 96 -4.61 32.27 -23.94
CA ASN A 96 -3.25 32.64 -24.31
C ASN A 96 -2.35 31.40 -24.40
N LEU A 97 -1.64 31.26 -25.51
CA LEU A 97 -0.75 30.11 -25.76
C LEU A 97 0.44 30.05 -24.80
N VAL A 98 0.86 31.19 -24.24
CA VAL A 98 1.93 31.29 -23.24
C VAL A 98 1.63 30.42 -22.00
N LEU A 99 0.36 30.17 -21.68
CA LEU A 99 -0.02 29.26 -20.58
C LEU A 99 0.53 27.83 -20.76
N ARG A 100 0.80 27.39 -22.00
CA ARG A 100 1.38 26.06 -22.26
C ARG A 100 2.80 25.92 -21.73
N ASP A 101 3.56 27.02 -21.69
CA ASP A 101 4.94 27.02 -21.20
C ASP A 101 4.99 26.73 -19.69
N PHE A 102 3.90 27.02 -18.98
CA PHE A 102 3.71 26.71 -17.56
C PHE A 102 3.05 25.34 -17.31
N GLY A 103 2.80 24.55 -18.36
CA GLY A 103 2.07 23.29 -18.26
C GLY A 103 0.55 23.44 -18.06
N THR A 104 0.04 24.67 -18.00
CA THR A 104 -1.38 24.97 -17.86
C THR A 104 -2.12 24.69 -19.18
N LYS A 105 -3.25 23.99 -19.11
CA LYS A 105 -4.12 23.79 -20.29
C LYS A 105 -4.80 25.11 -20.68
N VAL A 106 -4.62 25.50 -21.95
CA VAL A 106 -5.33 26.60 -22.60
C VAL A 106 -6.77 26.18 -22.88
N ILE A 107 -7.74 27.04 -22.55
CA ILE A 107 -9.13 26.82 -22.94
C ILE A 107 -9.24 27.22 -24.41
N SER A 108 -9.39 26.25 -25.31
CA SER A 108 -9.63 26.57 -26.72
C SER A 108 -10.94 27.36 -26.83
N THR A 109 -10.89 28.54 -27.45
CA THR A 109 -12.10 29.25 -27.86
C THR A 109 -12.93 28.31 -28.73
N PRO A 110 -14.24 28.12 -28.49
CA PRO A 110 -15.08 27.35 -29.40
C PRO A 110 -15.00 28.01 -30.78
N SER A 111 -14.29 27.38 -31.72
CA SER A 111 -14.27 27.84 -33.10
C SER A 111 -15.71 27.82 -33.61
N GLY A 112 -16.21 28.99 -33.99
CA GLY A 112 -17.62 29.28 -34.10
C GLY A 112 -18.47 28.26 -34.86
N ARG A 113 -19.74 28.17 -34.45
CA ARG A 113 -20.84 27.76 -35.32
C ARG A 113 -20.80 28.67 -36.54
N ALA A 114 -20.26 28.16 -37.66
CA ALA A 114 -20.14 28.89 -38.91
C ALA A 114 -21.51 29.49 -39.27
N LYS A 115 -21.55 30.81 -39.51
CA LYS A 115 -22.73 31.51 -40.00
C LYS A 115 -23.23 30.77 -41.25
N LYS A 116 -24.38 30.11 -41.13
CA LYS A 116 -25.09 29.48 -42.24
C LYS A 116 -25.43 30.61 -43.23
N LYS A 117 -24.75 30.64 -44.38
CA LYS A 117 -25.05 31.58 -45.47
C LYS A 117 -26.54 31.41 -45.84
N GLU A 118 -27.33 32.46 -45.67
CA GLU A 118 -28.63 32.58 -46.33
C GLU A 118 -28.40 32.54 -47.84
N LYS A 119 -28.92 31.52 -48.51
CA LYS A 119 -29.10 31.54 -49.96
C LYS A 119 -30.39 32.31 -50.23
N LYS A 120 -30.25 33.47 -50.87
CA LYS A 120 -31.32 34.07 -51.67
C LYS A 120 -31.58 33.24 -52.91
#